data_AF-A0A7T9XXY5-F1
#
_entry.id   AF-A0A7T9XXY5-F1
#
_cell.length_a   1.000
_cell.length_b   1.000
_cell.length_c   1.000
_cell.angle_alpha   90.00
_cell.angle_beta   90.00
_cell.angle_gamma   90.00
#
_symmetry.space_group_name_H-M   'P 1'
#
loop_
_entity.id
_entity.type
_entity.pdbx_description
1 polymer ?
#
loop_
_entity_poly.entity_id
_entity_poly.type
_entity_poly.pdbx_seq_one_letter_code
_entity_poly.pdbx_strand_id
1 'polypeptide(L)'
;MIKYGRHGWYRAGDEIECVIENLLQTRPEIASAVQQFLEDRHSDFDSASMGEETEFASESHYEERRKVDTGHLDGLWKKFITSLQTESRYINHSVRETLYGIFNGLETMQVGREQTVIVKAGPGTAISSLYRARWSNSHEMLEKILVLPDRELGPPPHRSSGSNRMSARGISVFYGASSVETAISEIRPPVGCDVVSAGFRLIRPLRLLNLPALESVWESGSMFDPDYINKRAQVAFLRTLSRLMTDPVLPGEEEFRYILTQVIAEYLADAPRLALDGILYPSVQQPALPSSENYNVVLFHKASRVQYQALPAQDACQINFGHHCDEDEWEVDICVTQTAESAEFVPGTTWIDTASHVLDTREPAMEIDLVTVSVHHIGAVHFDYSSDTVRRSKHIVEVPLDNHVVPESTILTSDSWQDDIPF
;
A
#
# COMPACT_ATOMS: atom_id res chain seq x y z
N MET A 1 31.31 -15.78 -60.53
CA MET A 1 30.10 -15.09 -60.03
C MET A 1 29.58 -15.86 -58.83
N ILE A 2 29.79 -15.35 -57.62
CA ILE A 2 29.13 -15.86 -56.42
C ILE A 2 28.37 -14.69 -55.83
N LYS A 3 27.04 -14.83 -55.81
CA LYS A 3 26.07 -13.87 -55.33
C LYS A 3 26.11 -13.89 -53.81
N TYR A 4 26.64 -12.83 -53.19
CA TYR A 4 26.60 -12.65 -51.75
C TYR A 4 25.16 -12.39 -51.27
N GLY A 5 24.90 -12.80 -50.03
CA GLY A 5 23.59 -13.08 -49.42
C GLY A 5 22.47 -12.05 -49.62
N ARG A 6 21.25 -12.59 -49.78
CA ARG A 6 19.99 -11.87 -49.53
C ARG A 6 19.79 -11.72 -48.01
N HIS A 7 20.50 -10.80 -47.37
CA HIS A 7 20.10 -10.31 -46.05
C HIS A 7 19.44 -8.96 -46.27
N GLY A 8 18.12 -8.98 -46.45
CA GLY A 8 17.33 -7.75 -46.39
C GLY A 8 17.39 -7.24 -44.96
N TRP A 9 17.89 -6.03 -44.77
CA TRP A 9 17.78 -5.35 -43.49
C TRP A 9 16.30 -5.10 -43.24
N TYR A 10 15.74 -5.76 -42.23
CA TYR A 10 14.37 -5.53 -41.78
C TYR A 10 14.43 -4.48 -40.67
N ARG A 11 13.81 -3.31 -40.89
CA ARG A 11 13.61 -2.31 -39.87
C ARG A 11 12.30 -2.62 -39.15
N ALA A 12 12.34 -2.69 -37.81
CA ALA A 12 11.15 -2.89 -37.00
C ALA A 12 10.42 -1.55 -36.78
N GLY A 13 9.10 -1.60 -36.66
CA GLY A 13 8.25 -0.42 -36.48
C GLY A 13 7.38 -0.12 -37.70
N ASP A 14 6.56 0.92 -37.58
CA ASP A 14 5.70 1.43 -38.63
C ASP A 14 6.37 2.61 -39.34
N GLU A 15 6.17 2.73 -40.65
CA GLU A 15 6.67 3.87 -41.45
C GLU A 15 6.07 5.19 -40.94
N ILE A 16 6.87 6.25 -40.92
CA ILE A 16 6.46 7.57 -40.41
C ILE A 16 5.16 8.08 -41.04
N GLU A 17 4.93 7.83 -42.34
CA GLU A 17 3.70 8.22 -43.03
C GLU A 17 2.48 7.51 -42.44
N CYS A 18 2.58 6.19 -42.23
CA CYS A 18 1.53 5.39 -41.59
C CYS A 18 1.27 5.87 -40.15
N VAL A 19 2.32 6.26 -39.42
CA VAL A 19 2.20 6.79 -38.07
C VAL A 19 1.47 8.14 -38.08
N ILE A 20 1.85 9.07 -38.95
CA ILE A 20 1.20 10.39 -39.07
C ILE A 20 -0.25 10.23 -39.51
N GLU A 21 -0.54 9.34 -40.46
CA GLU A 21 -1.89 9.02 -40.93
C GLU A 21 -2.77 8.56 -39.77
N ASN A 22 -2.27 7.58 -39.00
CA ASN A 22 -2.99 7.01 -37.85
C ASN A 22 -3.19 8.03 -36.73
N LEU A 23 -2.18 8.85 -36.42
CA LEU A 23 -2.25 9.86 -35.36
C LEU A 23 -3.21 11.01 -35.69
N LEU A 24 -3.21 11.47 -36.94
CA LEU A 24 -4.08 12.56 -37.39
C LEU A 24 -5.46 12.07 -37.85
N GLN A 25 -5.67 10.76 -37.96
CA GLN A 25 -6.86 10.14 -38.57
C GLN A 25 -7.20 10.77 -39.92
N THR A 26 -6.18 10.93 -40.75
CA THR A 26 -6.25 11.66 -42.02
C THR A 26 -6.07 10.72 -43.21
N ARG A 27 -5.96 11.27 -44.42
CA ARG A 27 -5.68 10.51 -45.64
C ARG A 27 -4.17 10.41 -45.89
N PRO A 28 -3.68 9.36 -46.57
CA PRO A 28 -2.26 9.17 -46.86
C PRO A 28 -1.63 10.39 -47.55
N GLU A 29 -2.34 11.04 -48.49
CA GLU A 29 -1.78 12.18 -49.22
C GLU A 29 -1.52 13.40 -48.32
N ILE A 30 -2.34 13.57 -47.27
CA ILE A 30 -2.15 14.62 -46.27
C ILE A 30 -1.02 14.22 -45.31
N ALA A 31 -0.92 12.94 -44.95
CA ALA A 31 0.15 12.43 -44.09
C ALA A 31 1.53 12.60 -44.74
N SER A 32 1.70 12.24 -46.03
CA SER A 32 2.94 12.47 -46.77
C SER A 32 3.29 13.96 -46.88
N ALA A 33 2.30 14.83 -47.13
CA ALA A 33 2.54 16.27 -47.19
C ALA A 33 2.99 16.86 -45.84
N VAL A 34 2.43 16.35 -44.73
CA VAL A 34 2.84 16.73 -43.37
C VAL A 34 4.23 16.20 -43.05
N GLN A 35 4.54 14.95 -43.40
CA GLN A 35 5.87 14.36 -43.25
C GLN A 35 6.92 15.19 -43.98
N GLN A 36 6.70 15.49 -45.26
CA GLN A 36 7.63 16.27 -46.06
C GLN A 36 7.85 17.68 -45.49
N PHE A 37 6.78 18.32 -45.01
CA PHE A 37 6.89 19.61 -44.34
C PHE A 37 7.71 19.52 -43.04
N LEU A 38 7.55 18.44 -42.25
CA LEU A 38 8.34 18.22 -41.04
C LEU A 38 9.81 17.94 -41.36
N GLU A 39 10.09 17.14 -42.39
CA GLU A 39 11.43 16.86 -42.88
C GLU A 39 12.15 18.14 -43.32
N ASP A 40 11.51 18.97 -44.15
CA ASP A 40 12.07 20.25 -44.60
C ASP A 40 12.28 21.22 -43.42
N ARG A 41 11.35 21.27 -42.48
CA ARG A 41 11.40 22.19 -41.34
C ARG A 41 12.50 21.82 -40.34
N HIS A 42 12.75 20.52 -40.15
CA HIS A 42 13.70 19.98 -39.19
C HIS A 42 15.00 19.53 -39.84
N SER A 43 15.21 19.84 -41.13
CA SER A 43 16.45 19.52 -41.83
C SER A 43 17.63 20.25 -41.19
N ASP A 44 18.69 19.51 -40.86
CA ASP A 44 19.98 20.05 -40.45
C ASP A 44 20.97 19.92 -41.62
N PHE A 45 21.71 20.99 -41.88
CA PHE A 45 22.72 21.05 -42.94
C PHE A 45 23.85 20.04 -42.72
N ASP A 46 24.24 19.82 -41.47
CA ASP A 46 25.33 18.89 -41.13
C ASP A 46 24.88 17.44 -41.36
N SER A 47 23.68 17.04 -40.89
CA SER A 47 23.10 15.72 -41.17
C SER A 47 22.87 15.48 -42.67
N ALA A 48 22.35 16.47 -43.40
CA ALA A 48 22.11 16.37 -44.83
C ALA A 48 23.42 16.19 -45.63
N SER A 49 24.49 16.86 -45.20
CA SER A 49 25.82 16.74 -45.83
C SER A 49 26.48 15.38 -45.56
N MET A 50 26.14 14.74 -44.43
CA MET A 50 26.61 13.41 -44.08
C MET A 50 25.70 12.28 -44.59
N GLY A 51 24.55 12.61 -45.18
CA GLY A 51 23.54 11.63 -45.61
C GLY A 51 22.92 10.89 -44.43
N GLU A 52 22.90 11.51 -43.25
CA GLU A 52 22.28 10.95 -42.06
C GLU A 52 20.75 11.12 -42.13
N GLU A 53 20.06 10.02 -41.85
CA GLU A 53 18.61 10.00 -41.74
C GLU A 53 18.17 10.80 -40.50
N THR A 54 17.29 11.77 -40.69
CA THR A 54 16.73 12.58 -39.61
C THR A 54 15.44 11.96 -39.09
N GLU A 55 14.99 12.43 -37.92
CA GLU A 55 13.76 11.96 -37.26
C GLU A 55 12.54 11.95 -38.19
N PHE A 56 12.39 12.94 -39.07
CA PHE A 56 11.22 13.03 -39.95
C PHE A 56 11.46 12.50 -41.36
N ALA A 57 12.56 11.79 -41.63
CA ALA A 57 12.85 11.30 -42.97
C ALA A 57 11.81 10.26 -43.45
N SER A 58 11.57 10.20 -44.75
CA SER A 58 10.58 9.27 -45.34
C SER A 58 10.86 7.79 -45.07
N GLU A 59 12.12 7.41 -44.82
CA GLU A 59 12.51 6.03 -44.47
C GLU A 59 12.47 5.72 -42.96
N SER A 60 12.05 6.69 -42.13
CA SER A 60 12.04 6.55 -40.68
C SER A 60 10.92 5.66 -40.20
N HIS A 61 11.26 4.77 -39.27
CA HIS A 61 10.35 3.80 -38.68
C HIS A 61 10.22 4.06 -37.18
N TYR A 62 8.98 4.03 -36.70
CA TYR A 62 8.64 4.28 -35.31
C TYR A 62 7.92 3.08 -34.71
N GLU A 63 8.32 2.70 -33.51
CA GLU A 63 7.62 1.67 -32.73
C GLU A 63 7.05 2.31 -31.47
N GLU A 64 5.78 2.03 -31.18
CA GLU A 64 5.17 2.49 -29.93
C GLU A 64 5.87 1.81 -28.73
N ARG A 65 6.50 2.63 -27.89
CA ARG A 65 7.05 2.14 -26.62
C ARG A 65 5.93 1.78 -25.66
N ARG A 66 5.65 0.48 -25.53
CA ARG A 66 4.69 -0.05 -24.55
C ARG A 66 5.06 0.27 -23.10
N LYS A 67 6.35 0.41 -22.81
CA LYS A 67 6.86 0.80 -21.48
C LYS A 67 7.32 2.24 -21.51
N VAL A 68 6.69 3.07 -20.68
CA VAL A 68 7.07 4.47 -20.49
C VAL A 68 8.40 4.53 -19.72
N ASP A 69 9.29 5.42 -20.14
CA ASP A 69 10.55 5.66 -19.42
C ASP A 69 10.25 6.45 -18.13
N THR A 70 10.49 5.80 -16.98
CA THR A 70 10.34 6.38 -15.66
C THR A 70 11.67 6.80 -15.05
N GLY A 71 12.79 6.69 -15.77
CA GLY A 71 14.14 6.82 -15.22
C GLY A 71 14.41 8.14 -14.50
N HIS A 72 13.83 9.25 -14.97
CA HIS A 72 13.92 10.55 -14.29
C HIS A 72 13.22 10.52 -12.93
N LEU A 73 11.96 10.06 -12.88
CA LEU A 73 11.18 9.95 -11.64
C LEU A 73 11.80 8.92 -10.69
N ASP A 74 12.27 7.80 -11.20
CA ASP A 74 12.98 6.78 -10.42
C ASP A 74 14.27 7.34 -9.80
N GLY A 75 14.99 8.19 -10.54
CA GLY A 75 16.18 8.89 -10.04
C GLY A 75 15.85 9.90 -8.94
N LEU A 76 14.81 10.71 -9.12
CA LEU A 76 14.30 11.62 -8.07
C LEU A 76 13.85 10.84 -6.84
N TRP A 77 13.14 9.73 -7.05
CA TRP A 77 12.67 8.85 -5.99
C TRP A 77 13.80 8.23 -5.17
N LYS A 78 14.85 7.74 -5.85
CA LYS A 78 16.06 7.23 -5.17
C LYS A 78 16.71 8.31 -4.32
N LYS A 79 16.89 9.52 -4.85
CA LYS A 79 17.44 10.66 -4.09
C LYS A 79 16.56 11.00 -2.89
N PHE A 80 15.24 10.99 -3.08
CA PHE A 80 14.27 11.21 -2.02
C PHE A 80 14.37 10.15 -0.91
N ILE A 81 14.43 8.85 -1.25
CA ILE A 81 14.61 7.77 -0.27
C ILE A 81 15.93 7.95 0.47
N THR A 82 17.05 8.16 -0.25
CA THR A 82 18.36 8.36 0.37
C THR A 82 18.32 9.55 1.33
N SER A 83 17.77 10.69 0.91
CA SER A 83 17.69 11.89 1.73
C SER A 83 16.84 11.69 2.99
N LEU A 84 15.71 10.98 2.90
CA LEU A 84 14.89 10.63 4.07
C LEU A 84 15.63 9.69 5.04
N GLN A 85 16.43 8.77 4.52
CA GLN A 85 17.14 7.78 5.32
C GLN A 85 18.41 8.33 5.97
N THR A 86 19.16 9.18 5.27
CA THR A 86 20.53 9.56 5.66
C THR A 86 20.71 11.04 5.99
N GLU A 87 19.76 11.92 5.66
CA GLU A 87 19.92 13.37 5.79
C GLU A 87 18.90 13.99 6.76
N SER A 88 17.77 14.50 6.26
CA SER A 88 16.77 15.26 7.02
C SER A 88 15.36 14.74 6.75
N ARG A 89 14.64 14.41 7.82
CA ARG A 89 13.27 13.87 7.78
C ARG A 89 12.19 14.93 7.89
N TYR A 90 12.40 15.94 8.72
CA TYR A 90 11.34 16.87 9.14
C TYR A 90 11.31 18.18 8.32
N ILE A 91 12.47 18.66 7.87
CA ILE A 91 12.60 19.91 7.11
C ILE A 91 13.43 19.60 5.88
N ASN A 92 12.78 19.05 4.86
CA ASN A 92 13.42 18.68 3.62
C ASN A 92 12.59 19.20 2.45
N HIS A 93 13.03 20.34 1.90
CA HIS A 93 12.34 20.98 0.79
C HIS A 93 12.38 20.11 -0.48
N SER A 94 13.51 19.42 -0.72
CA SER A 94 13.67 18.49 -1.84
C SER A 94 12.64 17.36 -1.79
N VAL A 95 12.40 16.81 -0.58
CA VAL A 95 11.34 15.82 -0.34
C VAL A 95 9.97 16.37 -0.70
N ARG A 96 9.64 17.58 -0.22
CA ARG A 96 8.34 18.21 -0.47
C ARG A 96 8.09 18.48 -1.96
N GLU A 97 9.09 18.98 -2.68
CA GLU A 97 8.99 19.23 -4.13
C GLU A 97 8.83 17.93 -4.92
N THR A 98 9.53 16.87 -4.54
CA THR A 98 9.39 15.55 -5.17
C THR A 98 7.98 14.99 -4.98
N LEU A 99 7.45 15.03 -3.75
CA LEU A 99 6.08 14.60 -3.46
C LEU A 99 5.04 15.48 -4.18
N TYR A 100 5.29 16.79 -4.27
CA TYR A 100 4.46 17.70 -5.05
C TYR A 100 4.42 17.30 -6.53
N GLY A 101 5.58 17.08 -7.17
CA GLY A 101 5.62 16.64 -8.56
C GLY A 101 4.90 15.31 -8.80
N ILE A 102 5.05 14.34 -7.88
CA ILE A 102 4.43 13.01 -7.98
C ILE A 102 2.90 13.09 -7.83
N PHE A 103 2.40 13.84 -6.85
CA PHE A 103 0.97 13.88 -6.53
C PHE A 103 0.23 15.07 -7.13
N ASN A 104 0.90 15.89 -7.95
CA ASN A 104 0.25 17.01 -8.63
C ASN A 104 -0.82 16.51 -9.60
N GLY A 105 -2.01 17.12 -9.57
CA GLY A 105 -3.12 16.76 -10.44
C GLY A 105 -3.86 15.48 -10.04
N LEU A 106 -3.55 14.89 -8.88
CA LEU A 106 -4.23 13.70 -8.36
C LEU A 106 -5.75 13.92 -8.21
N GLU A 107 -6.19 15.14 -7.89
CA GLU A 107 -7.61 15.48 -7.81
C GLU A 107 -8.37 15.43 -9.14
N THR A 108 -7.65 15.58 -10.25
CA THR A 108 -8.23 15.57 -11.61
C THR A 108 -8.03 14.23 -12.33
N MET A 109 -7.24 13.32 -11.78
CA MET A 109 -6.97 12.01 -12.40
C MET A 109 -8.23 11.15 -12.43
N GLN A 110 -8.58 10.71 -13.64
CA GLN A 110 -9.73 9.86 -13.90
C GLN A 110 -9.33 8.40 -14.11
N VAL A 111 -10.21 7.53 -13.66
CA VAL A 111 -10.20 6.08 -13.82
C VAL A 111 -11.43 5.73 -14.64
N GLY A 112 -11.23 5.45 -15.92
CA GLY A 112 -12.33 5.27 -16.87
C GLY A 112 -13.08 6.59 -17.14
N ARG A 113 -14.41 6.51 -17.34
CA ARG A 113 -15.20 7.65 -17.84
C ARG A 113 -15.68 8.62 -16.76
N GLU A 114 -15.80 8.21 -15.49
CA GLU A 114 -16.43 9.03 -14.44
C GLU A 114 -15.85 8.86 -13.03
N GLN A 115 -14.89 7.95 -12.82
CA GLN A 115 -14.39 7.66 -11.48
C GLN A 115 -13.07 8.38 -11.21
N THR A 116 -12.90 8.92 -10.01
CA THR A 116 -11.66 9.60 -9.60
C THR A 116 -10.85 8.71 -8.67
N VAL A 117 -9.54 8.93 -8.63
CA VAL A 117 -8.64 8.25 -7.69
C VAL A 117 -8.91 8.64 -6.23
N ILE A 118 -9.51 9.82 -6.01
CA ILE A 118 -10.01 10.24 -4.69
C ILE A 118 -11.49 9.84 -4.60
N VAL A 119 -11.82 8.98 -3.65
CA VAL A 119 -13.19 8.54 -3.39
C VAL A 119 -13.78 9.25 -2.18
N LYS A 120 -15.09 9.45 -2.18
CA LYS A 120 -15.84 9.99 -1.03
C LYS A 120 -16.34 8.83 -0.18
N ALA A 121 -16.12 8.92 1.12
CA ALA A 121 -16.68 8.04 2.13
C ALA A 121 -17.51 8.87 3.12
N GLY A 122 -18.45 8.26 3.83
CA GLY A 122 -19.37 8.98 4.74
C GLY A 122 -20.85 8.66 4.53
N PRO A 123 -21.74 9.40 5.21
CA PRO A 123 -23.18 9.21 5.10
C PRO A 123 -23.67 9.29 3.65
N GLY A 124 -24.46 8.30 3.22
CA GLY A 124 -25.03 8.25 1.86
C GLY A 124 -24.06 7.89 0.74
N THR A 125 -22.84 7.44 1.07
CA THR A 125 -21.87 6.93 0.09
C THR A 125 -21.77 5.40 0.15
N ALA A 126 -21.07 4.79 -0.82
CA ALA A 126 -20.83 3.34 -0.82
C ALA A 126 -19.99 2.86 0.37
N ILE A 127 -19.13 3.73 0.92
CA ILE A 127 -18.31 3.45 2.10
C ILE A 127 -18.91 4.24 3.26
N SER A 128 -19.92 3.66 3.90
CA SER A 128 -20.65 4.29 5.02
C SER A 128 -20.18 3.80 6.39
N SER A 129 -19.55 2.63 6.45
CA SER A 129 -19.03 2.03 7.68
C SER A 129 -17.68 1.34 7.43
N LEU A 130 -16.86 1.25 8.46
CA LEU A 130 -15.59 0.54 8.48
C LEU A 130 -15.56 -0.39 9.69
N TYR A 131 -14.90 -1.53 9.56
CA TYR A 131 -14.78 -2.50 10.65
C TYR A 131 -13.39 -2.47 11.25
N ARG A 132 -13.30 -2.69 12.55
CA ARG A 132 -12.02 -2.87 13.23
C ARG A 132 -12.12 -3.99 14.23
N ALA A 133 -11.02 -4.74 14.36
CA ALA A 133 -10.89 -5.85 15.27
C ALA A 133 -9.69 -5.66 16.20
N ARG A 134 -9.77 -6.23 17.40
CA ARG A 134 -8.68 -6.30 18.36
C ARG A 134 -8.73 -7.64 19.07
N TRP A 135 -7.62 -8.36 19.06
CA TRP A 135 -7.51 -9.59 19.84
C TRP A 135 -7.23 -9.26 21.30
N SER A 136 -7.78 -10.07 22.20
CA SER A 136 -7.53 -9.98 23.63
C SER A 136 -6.60 -11.10 24.07
N ASN A 137 -5.69 -10.78 25.00
CA ASN A 137 -4.75 -11.75 25.57
C ASN A 137 -5.13 -12.17 27.00
N SER A 138 -6.19 -11.60 27.56
CA SER A 138 -6.68 -11.87 28.91
C SER A 138 -8.18 -11.62 29.01
N HIS A 139 -8.82 -12.29 29.97
CA HIS A 139 -10.23 -12.08 30.26
C HIS A 139 -10.52 -10.62 30.65
N GLU A 140 -9.67 -10.00 31.49
CA GLU A 140 -9.81 -8.60 31.89
C GLU A 140 -9.78 -7.63 30.69
N MET A 141 -8.91 -7.87 29.71
CA MET A 141 -8.88 -7.06 28.48
C MET A 141 -10.16 -7.25 27.67
N LEU A 142 -10.66 -8.49 27.55
CA LEU A 142 -11.91 -8.78 26.87
C LEU A 142 -13.09 -8.05 27.51
N GLU A 143 -13.23 -8.15 28.84
CA GLU A 143 -14.28 -7.45 29.59
C GLU A 143 -14.21 -5.94 29.38
N LYS A 144 -13.00 -5.36 29.45
CA LYS A 144 -12.80 -3.93 29.24
C LYS A 144 -13.24 -3.49 27.83
N ILE A 145 -12.91 -4.28 26.81
CA ILE A 145 -13.34 -4.00 25.43
C ILE A 145 -14.86 -4.07 25.31
N LEU A 146 -15.51 -5.05 25.96
CA LEU A 146 -16.97 -5.23 25.90
C LEU A 146 -17.74 -4.11 26.61
N VAL A 147 -17.21 -3.58 27.72
CA VAL A 147 -17.83 -2.46 28.45
C VAL A 147 -17.63 -1.13 27.72
N LEU A 148 -16.42 -0.87 27.20
CA LEU A 148 -16.05 0.40 26.56
C LEU A 148 -15.54 0.22 25.12
N PRO A 149 -16.35 -0.35 24.21
CA PRO A 149 -15.89 -0.71 22.87
C PRO A 149 -15.54 0.52 22.03
N ASP A 150 -16.23 1.66 22.22
CA ASP A 150 -15.92 2.92 21.51
C ASP A 150 -14.51 3.45 21.81
N ARG A 151 -14.01 3.25 23.03
CA ARG A 151 -12.67 3.65 23.48
C ARG A 151 -11.62 2.61 23.16
N GLU A 152 -11.91 1.33 23.38
CA GLU A 152 -10.93 0.26 23.27
C GLU A 152 -10.75 -0.29 21.84
N LEU A 153 -11.80 -0.20 21.00
CA LEU A 153 -11.71 -0.46 19.56
C LEU A 153 -11.46 0.82 18.76
N GLY A 154 -11.60 2.00 19.38
CA GLY A 154 -11.21 3.29 18.80
C GLY A 154 -9.69 3.46 18.64
N PRO A 155 -9.22 4.49 17.90
CA PRO A 155 -7.79 4.74 17.74
C PRO A 155 -7.09 4.85 19.10
N PRO A 156 -5.87 4.30 19.25
CA PRO A 156 -5.15 4.45 20.50
C PRO A 156 -4.87 5.94 20.77
N PRO A 157 -4.86 6.38 22.04
CA PRO A 157 -4.41 7.72 22.40
C PRO A 157 -2.94 7.91 22.04
N HIS A 158 -2.49 9.17 21.93
CA HIS A 158 -1.14 9.52 21.46
C HIS A 158 -0.03 8.76 22.20
N ARG A 159 -0.08 8.62 23.53
CA ARG A 159 0.96 7.91 24.32
C ARG A 159 1.05 6.41 24.03
N SER A 160 -0.06 5.82 23.60
CA SER A 160 -0.19 4.39 23.30
C SER A 160 -0.15 4.11 21.79
N SER A 161 -0.05 5.15 20.96
CA SER A 161 0.04 5.03 19.52
C SER A 161 1.44 4.55 19.12
N GLY A 162 1.53 3.28 18.70
CA GLY A 162 2.76 2.68 18.19
C GLY A 162 3.20 3.24 16.83
N SER A 163 4.36 2.79 16.35
CA SER A 163 4.81 3.07 14.98
C SER A 163 4.18 2.06 14.03
N ASN A 164 3.37 2.52 13.08
CA ASN A 164 2.72 1.69 12.06
C ASN A 164 3.15 2.15 10.65
N ARG A 165 2.79 1.37 9.63
CA ARG A 165 3.13 1.66 8.22
C ARG A 165 2.84 3.11 7.82
N MET A 166 1.68 3.65 8.18
CA MET A 166 1.23 4.98 7.70
C MET A 166 1.11 6.00 8.84
N SER A 167 1.65 5.69 10.03
CA SER A 167 1.65 6.63 11.16
C SER A 167 2.88 6.45 12.05
N ALA A 168 3.58 7.54 12.32
CA ALA A 168 4.67 7.54 13.30
C ALA A 168 4.14 7.31 14.73
N ARG A 169 5.02 6.81 15.61
CA ARG A 169 4.72 6.68 17.04
C ARG A 169 4.26 8.02 17.61
N GLY A 170 3.19 8.02 18.37
CA GLY A 170 2.59 9.24 18.92
C GLY A 170 1.44 9.81 18.11
N ILE A 171 1.30 9.43 16.83
CA ILE A 171 0.22 9.93 15.97
C ILE A 171 -0.94 8.95 15.97
N SER A 172 -2.07 9.39 16.55
CA SER A 172 -3.29 8.58 16.63
C SER A 172 -4.02 8.54 15.28
N VAL A 173 -4.02 7.37 14.64
CA VAL A 173 -4.72 7.08 13.37
C VAL A 173 -5.67 5.90 13.55
N PHE A 174 -6.69 5.80 12.69
CA PHE A 174 -7.61 4.67 12.68
C PHE A 174 -7.22 3.72 11.56
N TYR A 175 -6.97 2.45 11.89
CA TYR A 175 -6.85 1.37 10.91
C TYR A 175 -8.11 0.52 10.95
N GLY A 176 -8.80 0.43 9.83
CA GLY A 176 -10.00 -0.40 9.68
C GLY A 176 -10.01 -1.14 8.35
N ALA A 177 -11.09 -1.87 8.12
CA ALA A 177 -11.31 -2.68 6.93
C ALA A 177 -12.76 -2.57 6.44
N SER A 178 -12.99 -3.10 5.24
CA SER A 178 -14.30 -3.24 4.58
C SER A 178 -15.26 -4.21 5.28
N SER A 179 -14.73 -5.23 5.96
CA SER A 179 -15.50 -6.32 6.59
C SER A 179 -14.84 -6.79 7.88
N VAL A 180 -15.58 -7.56 8.69
CA VAL A 180 -15.06 -8.19 9.91
C VAL A 180 -13.98 -9.21 9.55
N GLU A 181 -14.21 -10.00 8.50
CA GLU A 181 -13.29 -11.02 8.00
C GLU A 181 -11.95 -10.39 7.59
N THR A 182 -11.99 -9.28 6.83
CA THR A 182 -10.78 -8.55 6.45
C THR A 182 -10.08 -7.97 7.68
N ALA A 183 -10.82 -7.38 8.62
CA ALA A 183 -10.24 -6.82 9.85
C ALA A 183 -9.53 -7.89 10.71
N ILE A 184 -10.16 -9.06 10.89
CA ILE A 184 -9.57 -10.19 11.64
C ILE A 184 -8.33 -10.72 10.92
N SER A 185 -8.40 -10.88 9.60
CA SER A 185 -7.24 -11.32 8.82
C SER A 185 -6.05 -10.37 8.99
N GLU A 186 -6.28 -9.05 9.01
CA GLU A 186 -5.15 -8.11 9.12
C GLU A 186 -4.42 -8.13 10.46
N ILE A 187 -5.14 -8.29 11.57
CA ILE A 187 -4.51 -8.31 12.88
C ILE A 187 -3.76 -9.61 13.18
N ARG A 188 -3.94 -10.67 12.35
CA ARG A 188 -3.25 -11.97 12.44
C ARG A 188 -3.25 -12.53 13.87
N PRO A 189 -4.45 -12.79 14.42
CA PRO A 189 -4.57 -13.21 15.81
C PRO A 189 -4.00 -14.63 16.01
N PRO A 190 -3.42 -14.93 17.19
CA PRO A 190 -3.03 -16.28 17.54
C PRO A 190 -4.22 -17.25 17.58
N VAL A 191 -3.99 -18.53 17.29
CA VAL A 191 -5.01 -19.57 17.50
C VAL A 191 -5.32 -19.70 19.00
N GLY A 192 -6.59 -19.80 19.33
CA GLY A 192 -7.10 -19.97 20.69
C GLY A 192 -7.37 -18.66 21.45
N CYS A 193 -7.14 -17.49 20.85
CA CYS A 193 -7.52 -16.22 21.47
C CYS A 193 -8.93 -15.78 21.03
N ASP A 194 -9.50 -14.85 21.79
CA ASP A 194 -10.74 -14.17 21.44
C ASP A 194 -10.44 -12.82 20.78
N VAL A 195 -11.16 -12.53 19.70
CA VAL A 195 -11.11 -11.28 18.96
C VAL A 195 -12.42 -10.55 19.09
N VAL A 196 -12.38 -9.26 19.46
CA VAL A 196 -13.57 -8.41 19.44
C VAL A 196 -13.52 -7.54 18.19
N SER A 197 -14.62 -7.52 17.43
CA SER A 197 -14.81 -6.62 16.30
C SER A 197 -15.97 -5.67 16.51
N ALA A 198 -15.93 -4.51 15.87
CA ALA A 198 -17.09 -3.63 15.74
C ALA A 198 -17.06 -2.85 14.42
N GLY A 199 -18.25 -2.51 13.95
CA GLY A 199 -18.47 -1.53 12.89
C GLY A 199 -18.42 -0.10 13.43
N PHE A 200 -17.85 0.78 12.63
CA PHE A 200 -17.76 2.22 12.86
C PHE A 200 -18.44 2.92 11.70
N ARG A 201 -19.58 3.54 11.97
CA ARG A 201 -20.31 4.34 11.00
C ARG A 201 -19.60 5.66 10.80
N LEU A 202 -19.34 6.04 9.56
CA LEU A 202 -18.80 7.35 9.22
C LEU A 202 -19.92 8.40 9.33
N ILE A 203 -19.73 9.41 10.17
CA ILE A 203 -20.75 10.43 10.50
C ILE A 203 -20.52 11.78 9.81
N ARG A 204 -19.41 11.95 9.09
CA ARG A 204 -19.15 13.10 8.21
C ARG A 204 -18.52 12.66 6.88
N PRO A 205 -18.59 13.49 5.82
CA PRO A 205 -17.91 13.18 4.56
C PRO A 205 -16.39 13.18 4.73
N LEU A 206 -15.74 12.16 4.16
CA LEU A 206 -14.29 11.95 4.13
C LEU A 206 -13.80 11.81 2.68
N ARG A 207 -12.58 12.28 2.42
CA ARG A 207 -11.87 12.11 1.14
C ARG A 207 -10.74 11.10 1.29
N LEU A 208 -10.83 9.97 0.61
CA LEU A 208 -9.84 8.89 0.68
C LEU A 208 -9.12 8.73 -0.65
N LEU A 209 -7.80 8.54 -0.62
CA LEU A 209 -7.05 8.08 -1.80
C LEU A 209 -7.32 6.59 -2.01
N ASN A 210 -7.84 6.21 -3.17
CA ASN A 210 -8.03 4.82 -3.54
C ASN A 210 -6.79 4.31 -4.30
N LEU A 211 -5.88 3.61 -3.61
CA LEU A 211 -4.67 3.07 -4.23
C LEU A 211 -4.94 2.06 -5.35
N PRO A 212 -5.89 1.11 -5.23
CA PRO A 212 -6.30 0.24 -6.36
C PRO A 212 -6.68 1.03 -7.62
N ALA A 213 -7.31 2.19 -7.47
CA ALA A 213 -7.71 3.02 -8.59
C ALA A 213 -6.51 3.55 -9.38
N LEU A 214 -5.35 3.78 -8.73
CA LEU A 214 -4.11 4.21 -9.39
C LEU A 214 -3.60 3.19 -10.42
N GLU A 215 -3.83 1.90 -10.19
CA GLU A 215 -3.46 0.84 -11.14
C GLU A 215 -4.27 0.94 -12.44
N SER A 216 -5.51 1.40 -12.32
CA SER A 216 -6.47 1.52 -13.42
C SER A 216 -6.55 2.94 -14.00
N VAL A 217 -5.69 3.87 -13.57
CA VAL A 217 -5.59 5.19 -14.21
C VAL A 217 -5.11 4.99 -15.63
N TRP A 218 -5.91 5.42 -16.59
CA TRP A 218 -5.53 5.47 -18.00
C TRP A 218 -5.40 6.93 -18.37
N GLU A 219 -4.22 7.34 -18.82
CA GLU A 219 -4.10 8.63 -19.47
C GLU A 219 -4.50 8.52 -20.94
N SER A 220 -5.69 9.05 -21.23
CA SER A 220 -6.13 9.36 -22.59
C SER A 220 -5.69 10.79 -22.90
N GLY A 221 -4.65 10.93 -23.70
CA GLY A 221 -4.13 12.23 -24.10
C GLY A 221 -3.68 12.19 -25.56
N SER A 222 -3.56 13.38 -26.15
CA SER A 222 -3.00 13.49 -27.50
C SER A 222 -1.50 13.24 -27.44
N MET A 223 -0.96 12.43 -28.35
CA MET A 223 0.49 12.30 -28.50
C MET A 223 1.17 13.63 -28.91
N PHE A 224 0.37 14.60 -29.35
CA PHE A 224 0.81 15.96 -29.67
C PHE A 224 0.80 16.90 -28.46
N ASP A 225 0.29 16.49 -27.28
CA ASP A 225 0.46 17.25 -26.04
C ASP A 225 1.92 17.08 -25.56
N PRO A 226 2.73 18.15 -25.50
CA PRO A 226 4.12 18.05 -25.06
C PRO A 226 4.26 17.48 -23.63
N ASP A 227 3.23 17.62 -22.79
CA ASP A 227 3.21 17.11 -21.43
C ASP A 227 2.69 15.66 -21.32
N TYR A 228 2.24 15.05 -22.43
CA TYR A 228 1.66 13.70 -22.43
C TYR A 228 2.62 12.65 -21.87
N ILE A 229 3.89 12.70 -22.28
CA ILE A 229 4.90 11.75 -21.80
C ILE A 229 5.16 11.90 -20.30
N ASN A 230 5.13 13.13 -19.78
CA ASN A 230 5.33 13.42 -18.36
C ASN A 230 4.16 12.88 -17.53
N LYS A 231 2.92 13.08 -17.99
CA LYS A 231 1.71 12.52 -17.35
C LYS A 231 1.74 10.99 -17.35
N ARG A 232 2.12 10.36 -18.47
CA ARG A 232 2.29 8.91 -18.55
C ARG A 232 3.36 8.38 -17.60
N ALA A 233 4.49 9.07 -17.50
CA ALA A 233 5.57 8.70 -16.56
C ALA A 233 5.10 8.82 -15.10
N GLN A 234 4.37 9.89 -14.77
CA GLN A 234 3.78 10.11 -13.46
C GLN A 234 2.80 8.99 -13.09
N VAL A 235 1.88 8.61 -13.99
CA VAL A 235 0.94 7.50 -13.76
C VAL A 235 1.68 6.17 -13.57
N ALA A 236 2.67 5.87 -14.42
CA ALA A 236 3.49 4.67 -14.27
C ALA A 236 4.20 4.63 -12.90
N PHE A 237 4.70 5.79 -12.44
CA PHE A 237 5.31 5.93 -11.13
C PHE A 237 4.31 5.75 -9.98
N LEU A 238 3.12 6.35 -10.06
CA LEU A 238 2.06 6.20 -9.05
C LEU A 238 1.61 4.73 -8.89
N ARG A 239 1.62 3.95 -9.97
CA ARG A 239 1.39 2.49 -9.92
C ARG A 239 2.46 1.76 -9.11
N THR A 240 3.73 2.12 -9.31
CA THR A 240 4.85 1.58 -8.52
C THR A 240 4.73 1.99 -7.06
N LEU A 241 4.34 3.24 -6.80
CA LEU A 241 4.13 3.75 -5.45
C LEU A 241 3.00 3.03 -4.73
N SER A 242 1.89 2.75 -5.42
CA SER A 242 0.76 1.98 -4.88
C SER A 242 1.23 0.64 -4.32
N ARG A 243 2.02 -0.11 -5.10
CA ARG A 243 2.61 -1.39 -4.67
C ARG A 243 3.49 -1.23 -3.46
N LEU A 244 4.37 -0.24 -3.46
CA LEU A 244 5.27 0.04 -2.35
C LEU A 244 4.53 0.33 -1.03
N MET A 245 3.38 1.01 -1.10
CA MET A 245 2.54 1.31 0.08
C MET A 245 1.81 0.07 0.61
N THR A 246 1.57 -0.94 -0.26
CA THR A 246 0.83 -2.17 0.08
C THR A 246 1.71 -3.37 0.38
N ASP A 247 2.97 -3.36 -0.07
CA ASP A 247 3.87 -4.51 0.03
C ASP A 247 4.02 -4.97 1.50
N PRO A 248 3.94 -6.29 1.77
CA PRO A 248 4.20 -6.81 3.10
C PRO A 248 5.60 -6.45 3.58
N VAL A 249 5.69 -5.82 4.75
CA VAL A 249 6.98 -5.52 5.39
C VAL A 249 7.38 -6.72 6.25
N LEU A 250 8.53 -7.30 5.94
CA LEU A 250 9.11 -8.40 6.71
C LEU A 250 9.67 -7.89 8.05
N PRO A 251 9.60 -8.69 9.13
CA PRO A 251 10.23 -8.34 10.40
C PRO A 251 11.72 -8.03 10.22
N GLY A 252 12.17 -6.88 10.75
CA GLY A 252 13.53 -6.37 10.62
C GLY A 252 13.72 -5.29 9.55
N GLU A 253 12.76 -5.08 8.64
CA GLU A 253 12.78 -3.99 7.65
C GLU A 253 11.85 -2.81 8.02
N GLU A 254 11.15 -2.86 9.15
CA GLU A 254 10.07 -1.92 9.46
C GLU A 254 10.55 -0.48 9.52
N GLU A 255 11.67 -0.21 10.19
CA GLU A 255 12.13 1.16 10.41
C GLU A 255 12.31 1.94 9.10
N PHE A 256 12.96 1.34 8.10
CA PHE A 256 13.22 2.00 6.83
C PHE A 256 11.97 2.10 5.95
N ARG A 257 11.14 1.06 5.92
CA ARG A 257 9.91 1.02 5.10
C ARG A 257 8.81 1.92 5.66
N TYR A 258 8.71 2.00 6.99
CA TYR A 258 7.68 2.79 7.67
C TYR A 258 7.98 4.28 7.54
N ILE A 259 9.24 4.72 7.67
CA ILE A 259 9.57 6.15 7.48
C ILE A 259 9.03 6.68 6.16
N LEU A 260 9.23 5.92 5.08
CA LEU A 260 8.79 6.31 3.75
C LEU A 260 7.26 6.44 3.67
N THR A 261 6.56 5.39 4.09
CA THR A 261 5.10 5.29 4.01
C THR A 261 4.40 6.27 4.97
N GLN A 262 5.03 6.59 6.12
CA GLN A 262 4.61 7.63 7.06
C GLN A 262 4.74 9.05 6.46
N VAL A 263 5.89 9.38 5.87
CA VAL A 263 6.11 10.70 5.24
C VAL A 263 5.11 10.96 4.12
N ILE A 264 4.82 9.93 3.31
CA ILE A 264 3.79 10.02 2.26
C ILE A 264 2.41 10.27 2.87
N ALA A 265 2.04 9.52 3.92
CA ALA A 265 0.75 9.67 4.60
C ALA A 265 0.58 11.09 5.18
N GLU A 266 1.60 11.63 5.84
CA GLU A 266 1.62 13.00 6.37
C GLU A 266 1.50 14.04 5.25
N TYR A 267 2.24 13.88 4.15
CA TYR A 267 2.13 14.76 3.00
C TYR A 267 0.72 14.78 2.41
N LEU A 268 0.09 13.61 2.22
CA LEU A 268 -1.27 13.50 1.70
C LEU A 268 -2.32 14.11 2.64
N ALA A 269 -2.08 14.04 3.96
CA ALA A 269 -2.95 14.62 4.98
C ALA A 269 -2.91 16.17 4.98
N ASP A 270 -1.71 16.75 4.80
CA ASP A 270 -1.42 18.17 5.03
C ASP A 270 -1.28 19.02 3.75
N ALA A 271 -1.08 18.40 2.58
CA ALA A 271 -0.94 19.14 1.33
C ALA A 271 -2.21 19.97 1.04
N PRO A 272 -2.12 21.31 0.86
CA PRO A 272 -3.29 22.21 0.81
C PRO A 272 -4.36 21.86 -0.23
N ARG A 273 -3.97 21.27 -1.37
CA ARG A 273 -4.90 20.87 -2.45
C ARG A 273 -5.53 19.50 -2.20
N LEU A 274 -4.77 18.58 -1.62
CA LEU A 274 -5.21 17.22 -1.38
C LEU A 274 -6.03 17.15 -0.09
N ALA A 275 -5.39 17.53 1.02
CA ALA A 275 -5.95 17.51 2.36
C ALA A 275 -6.80 16.25 2.61
N LEU A 276 -6.28 15.08 2.27
CA LEU A 276 -7.03 13.83 2.35
C LEU A 276 -7.26 13.43 3.80
N ASP A 277 -8.35 12.70 4.04
CA ASP A 277 -8.71 12.16 5.36
C ASP A 277 -8.12 10.77 5.59
N GLY A 278 -7.67 10.09 4.52
CA GLY A 278 -7.12 8.74 4.63
C GLY A 278 -6.76 8.12 3.29
N ILE A 279 -6.36 6.84 3.36
CA ILE A 279 -5.97 6.01 2.21
C ILE A 279 -6.72 4.68 2.30
N LEU A 280 -7.30 4.28 1.17
CA LEU A 280 -7.85 2.95 0.92
C LEU A 280 -6.84 2.13 0.14
N TYR A 281 -6.56 0.93 0.61
CA TYR A 281 -5.60 0.01 0.02
C TYR A 281 -6.10 -1.43 0.03
N PRO A 282 -5.73 -2.27 -0.95
CA PRO A 282 -6.20 -3.65 -1.01
C PRO A 282 -5.71 -4.45 0.19
N SER A 283 -6.55 -5.37 0.67
CA SER A 283 -6.11 -6.39 1.62
C SER A 283 -5.54 -7.58 0.84
N VAL A 284 -4.30 -7.95 1.16
CA VAL A 284 -3.60 -9.07 0.50
C VAL A 284 -3.84 -10.40 1.19
N GLN A 285 -4.50 -10.40 2.35
CA GLN A 285 -4.65 -11.61 3.17
C GLN A 285 -5.82 -12.50 2.75
N GLN A 286 -6.77 -11.97 1.97
CA GLN A 286 -8.00 -12.67 1.57
C GLN A 286 -8.26 -12.54 0.06
N PRO A 287 -7.42 -13.13 -0.81
CA PRO A 287 -7.53 -12.96 -2.26
C PRO A 287 -8.84 -13.53 -2.85
N ALA A 288 -9.56 -14.39 -2.12
CA ALA A 288 -10.82 -14.98 -2.53
C ALA A 288 -12.03 -14.04 -2.38
N LEU A 289 -11.94 -13.00 -1.55
CA LEU A 289 -13.02 -12.03 -1.37
C LEU A 289 -13.07 -11.03 -2.54
N PRO A 290 -14.27 -10.57 -2.95
CA PRO A 290 -14.39 -9.58 -4.01
C PRO A 290 -13.70 -8.27 -3.59
N SER A 291 -13.07 -7.58 -4.55
CA SER A 291 -12.31 -6.35 -4.27
C SER A 291 -13.14 -5.23 -3.65
N SER A 292 -14.46 -5.24 -3.83
CA SER A 292 -15.41 -4.31 -3.19
C SER A 292 -15.57 -4.56 -1.68
N GLU A 293 -15.19 -5.73 -1.18
CA GLU A 293 -15.34 -6.15 0.23
C GLU A 293 -14.01 -6.57 0.85
N ASN A 294 -12.89 -6.41 0.12
CA ASN A 294 -11.56 -6.80 0.58
C ASN A 294 -10.56 -5.64 0.46
N TYR A 295 -10.76 -4.62 1.30
CA TYR A 295 -9.85 -3.49 1.39
C TYR A 295 -9.66 -3.04 2.83
N ASN A 296 -8.52 -2.41 3.08
CA ASN A 296 -8.19 -1.74 4.30
C ASN A 296 -8.27 -0.24 4.12
N VAL A 297 -8.49 0.47 5.22
CA VAL A 297 -8.50 1.92 5.28
C VAL A 297 -7.66 2.38 6.45
N VAL A 298 -6.80 3.36 6.21
CA VAL A 298 -6.27 4.21 7.27
C VAL A 298 -6.96 5.56 7.23
N LEU A 299 -7.49 6.03 8.35
CA LEU A 299 -7.91 7.42 8.52
C LEU A 299 -6.83 8.16 9.30
N PHE A 300 -6.37 9.26 8.71
CA PHE A 300 -5.33 10.10 9.28
C PHE A 300 -5.79 10.78 10.56
N HIS A 301 -4.83 11.35 11.28
CA HIS A 301 -5.07 11.96 12.59
C HIS A 301 -6.27 12.91 12.61
N LYS A 302 -6.39 13.82 11.64
CA LYS A 302 -7.53 14.76 11.60
C LYS A 302 -8.92 14.11 11.43
N ALA A 303 -8.98 12.86 10.98
CA ALA A 303 -10.19 12.12 10.66
C ALA A 303 -10.35 10.80 11.42
N SER A 304 -9.46 10.49 12.37
CA SER A 304 -9.50 9.23 13.11
C SER A 304 -10.43 9.25 14.33
N ARG A 305 -10.83 10.44 14.81
CA ARG A 305 -11.57 10.57 16.08
C ARG A 305 -12.93 9.88 16.02
N VAL A 306 -13.19 9.03 17.02
CA VAL A 306 -14.49 8.39 17.29
C VAL A 306 -15.29 9.29 18.25
N GLN A 307 -16.58 9.44 17.96
CA GLN A 307 -17.55 10.03 18.86
C GLN A 307 -17.87 9.02 19.95
N TYR A 308 -17.46 9.32 21.18
CA TYR A 308 -17.77 8.48 22.33
C TYR A 308 -19.23 8.57 22.70
N GLN A 309 -19.80 7.42 23.04
CA GLN A 309 -21.15 7.30 23.54
C GLN A 309 -21.15 7.38 25.07
N ALA A 310 -22.29 7.74 25.64
CA ALA A 310 -22.47 7.78 27.08
C ALA A 310 -22.65 6.35 27.63
N LEU A 311 -21.54 5.60 27.66
CA LEU A 311 -21.50 4.24 28.19
C LEU A 311 -21.28 4.24 29.70
N PRO A 312 -21.87 3.28 30.44
CA PRO A 312 -21.64 3.10 31.86
C PRO A 312 -20.16 2.85 32.18
N ALA A 313 -19.76 3.19 33.42
CA ALA A 313 -18.44 2.87 33.93
C ALA A 313 -18.26 1.35 34.09
N GLN A 314 -17.01 0.88 34.03
CA GLN A 314 -16.70 -0.56 34.06
C GLN A 314 -17.19 -1.26 35.33
N ASP A 315 -17.13 -0.58 36.47
CA ASP A 315 -17.62 -1.04 37.77
C ASP A 315 -19.15 -1.09 37.89
N ALA A 316 -19.87 -0.39 37.01
CA ALA A 316 -21.33 -0.39 36.93
C ALA A 316 -21.88 -1.39 35.88
N CYS A 317 -21.03 -2.26 35.34
CA CYS A 317 -21.40 -3.24 34.33
C CYS A 317 -21.16 -4.66 34.83
N GLN A 318 -22.10 -5.53 34.51
CA GLN A 318 -21.94 -6.97 34.63
C GLN A 318 -21.99 -7.60 33.24
N ILE A 319 -21.04 -8.47 32.93
CA ILE A 319 -21.01 -9.21 31.67
C ILE A 319 -21.50 -10.62 31.94
N ASN A 320 -22.50 -11.07 31.20
CA ASN A 320 -22.83 -12.48 31.09
C ASN A 320 -22.25 -13.01 29.78
N PHE A 321 -21.62 -14.18 29.80
CA PHE A 321 -21.04 -14.82 28.60
C PHE A 321 -21.91 -15.96 28.05
N GLY A 322 -22.99 -16.31 28.76
CA GLY A 322 -23.91 -17.35 28.34
C GLY A 322 -24.79 -17.84 29.48
N HIS A 323 -25.61 -18.83 29.19
CA HIS A 323 -26.45 -19.46 30.20
C HIS A 323 -26.55 -20.97 29.95
N HIS A 324 -26.79 -21.70 31.02
CA HIS A 324 -27.17 -23.10 30.92
C HIS A 324 -28.61 -23.18 30.44
N CYS A 325 -28.82 -23.85 29.30
CA CYS A 325 -30.16 -24.13 28.78
C CYS A 325 -30.70 -25.45 29.35
N ASP A 326 -29.80 -26.41 29.61
CA ASP A 326 -30.05 -27.71 30.24
C ASP A 326 -28.83 -28.16 31.09
N GLU A 327 -28.91 -29.30 31.79
CA GLU A 327 -27.85 -29.79 32.71
C GLU A 327 -26.46 -29.92 32.04
N ASP A 328 -26.41 -30.23 30.74
CA ASP A 328 -25.17 -30.45 29.97
C ASP A 328 -24.97 -29.49 28.79
N GLU A 329 -25.88 -28.53 28.56
CA GLU A 329 -25.87 -27.67 27.37
C GLU A 329 -25.72 -26.18 27.73
N TRP A 330 -24.63 -25.58 27.24
CA TRP A 330 -24.28 -24.17 27.44
C TRP A 330 -24.49 -23.39 26.14
N GLU A 331 -25.30 -22.34 26.19
CA GLU A 331 -25.50 -21.43 25.06
C GLU A 331 -24.71 -20.13 25.30
N VAL A 332 -23.96 -19.70 24.27
CA VAL A 332 -23.21 -18.45 24.31
C VAL A 332 -24.15 -17.28 24.07
N ASP A 333 -24.32 -16.44 25.08
CA ASP A 333 -25.13 -15.22 25.04
C ASP A 333 -24.36 -14.12 25.78
N ILE A 334 -23.52 -13.39 25.03
CA ILE A 334 -22.67 -12.36 25.59
C ILE A 334 -23.47 -11.06 25.72
N CYS A 335 -23.85 -10.69 26.94
CA CYS A 335 -24.58 -9.46 27.22
C CYS A 335 -23.92 -8.62 28.31
N VAL A 336 -23.84 -7.30 28.07
CA VAL A 336 -23.35 -6.33 29.05
C VAL A 336 -24.57 -5.63 29.65
N THR A 337 -24.80 -5.85 30.94
CA THR A 337 -25.92 -5.27 31.68
C THR A 337 -25.41 -4.21 32.64
N GLN A 338 -25.99 -3.01 32.58
CA GLN A 338 -25.73 -1.99 33.59
C GLN A 338 -26.44 -2.36 34.90
N THR A 339 -25.69 -2.47 35.99
CA THR A 339 -26.27 -2.63 37.31
C THR A 339 -26.80 -1.28 37.80
N ALA A 340 -28.09 -1.22 38.11
CA ALA A 340 -28.76 0.00 38.57
C ALA A 340 -28.38 0.32 40.02
N GLU A 341 -27.14 0.75 40.26
CA GLU A 341 -26.82 1.51 41.46
C GLU A 341 -26.73 2.99 41.10
N SER A 342 -27.58 3.77 41.78
CA SER A 342 -27.67 5.22 41.67
C SER A 342 -26.43 5.84 42.30
N ALA A 343 -25.27 5.68 41.67
CA ALA A 343 -24.04 6.34 42.09
C ALA A 343 -23.84 7.57 41.20
N GLU A 344 -23.94 8.76 41.79
CA GLU A 344 -23.47 9.99 41.17
C GLU A 344 -22.06 9.75 40.62
N PHE A 345 -21.86 10.12 39.36
CA PHE A 345 -20.58 10.02 38.67
C PHE A 345 -19.48 10.73 39.49
N VAL A 346 -18.65 9.96 40.20
CA VAL A 346 -17.43 10.46 40.82
C VAL A 346 -16.28 10.14 39.88
N PRO A 347 -15.61 11.14 39.26
CA PRO A 347 -14.48 10.87 38.37
C PRO A 347 -13.28 10.40 39.20
N GLY A 348 -13.14 9.08 39.34
CA GLY A 348 -12.10 8.40 40.11
C GLY A 348 -11.02 7.77 39.23
N THR A 349 -9.98 8.55 38.94
CA THR A 349 -8.57 8.12 38.80
C THR A 349 -8.12 7.25 37.61
N THR A 350 -7.95 7.91 36.46
CA THR A 350 -6.65 7.97 35.74
C THR A 350 -6.62 9.31 35.00
N TRP A 351 -6.34 10.39 35.75
CA TRP A 351 -6.46 11.78 35.27
C TRP A 351 -5.67 12.06 33.98
N ILE A 352 -4.68 11.23 33.63
CA ILE A 352 -3.81 11.42 32.47
C ILE A 352 -4.43 10.88 31.17
N ASP A 353 -5.17 9.76 31.20
CA ASP A 353 -5.82 9.21 30.01
C ASP A 353 -7.18 9.90 29.75
N THR A 354 -7.97 10.16 30.79
CA THR A 354 -9.24 10.87 30.64
C THR A 354 -9.06 12.32 30.18
N ALA A 355 -8.01 13.03 30.66
CA ALA A 355 -7.72 14.39 30.21
C ALA A 355 -7.30 14.45 28.73
N SER A 356 -6.62 13.43 28.21
CA SER A 356 -6.19 13.38 26.81
C SER A 356 -7.37 13.33 25.84
N HIS A 357 -8.47 12.67 26.22
CA HIS A 357 -9.69 12.59 25.42
C HIS A 357 -10.59 13.84 25.53
N VAL A 358 -10.59 14.50 26.69
CA VAL A 358 -11.37 15.73 26.93
C VAL A 358 -10.75 16.95 26.23
N LEU A 359 -9.44 16.90 25.94
CA LEU A 359 -8.70 17.97 25.23
C LEU A 359 -8.66 17.79 23.70
N ASP A 360 -9.20 16.70 23.17
CA ASP A 360 -9.21 16.45 21.72
C ASP A 360 -10.29 17.28 21.02
N THR A 361 -9.86 18.36 20.35
CA THR A 361 -10.74 19.31 19.65
C THR A 361 -11.10 18.90 18.23
N ARG A 362 -10.55 17.79 17.70
CA ARG A 362 -10.82 17.33 16.34
C ARG A 362 -12.31 17.02 16.16
N GLU A 363 -12.90 17.35 15.03
CA GLU A 363 -14.28 16.93 14.74
C GLU A 363 -14.35 15.39 14.62
N PRO A 364 -15.23 14.69 15.38
CA PRO A 364 -15.40 13.26 15.24
C PRO A 364 -15.80 12.87 13.81
N ALA A 365 -15.19 11.81 13.29
CA ALA A 365 -15.48 11.32 11.95
C ALA A 365 -16.34 10.05 11.96
N MET A 366 -16.37 9.36 13.09
CA MET A 366 -16.95 8.03 13.23
C MET A 366 -17.73 7.88 14.52
N GLU A 367 -18.68 6.96 14.52
CA GLU A 367 -19.39 6.50 15.70
C GLU A 367 -19.44 4.97 15.68
N ILE A 368 -19.20 4.31 16.82
CA ILE A 368 -19.30 2.86 16.90
C ILE A 368 -20.77 2.42 16.77
N ASP A 369 -21.02 1.32 16.06
CA ASP A 369 -22.32 0.65 16.05
C ASP A 369 -22.29 -0.49 17.07
N LEU A 370 -22.86 -0.26 18.26
CA LEU A 370 -22.85 -1.23 19.36
C LEU A 370 -23.51 -2.56 18.99
N VAL A 371 -24.48 -2.57 18.07
CA VAL A 371 -25.18 -3.78 17.65
C VAL A 371 -24.24 -4.73 16.88
N THR A 372 -23.18 -4.17 16.29
CA THR A 372 -22.18 -4.93 15.51
C THR A 372 -21.00 -5.41 16.35
N VAL A 373 -20.98 -5.13 17.67
CA VAL A 373 -19.94 -5.63 18.56
C VAL A 373 -20.08 -7.15 18.66
N SER A 374 -19.01 -7.87 18.39
CA SER A 374 -19.02 -9.34 18.38
C SER A 374 -17.69 -9.90 18.84
N VAL A 375 -17.76 -11.03 19.55
CA VAL A 375 -16.58 -11.79 20.01
C VAL A 375 -16.42 -13.02 19.12
N HIS A 376 -15.20 -13.24 18.63
CA HIS A 376 -14.84 -14.29 17.71
C HIS A 376 -13.74 -15.15 18.32
N HIS A 377 -14.03 -16.43 18.54
CA HIS A 377 -13.04 -17.38 18.99
C HIS A 377 -12.23 -17.93 17.80
N ILE A 378 -10.90 -17.78 17.84
CA ILE A 378 -10.03 -18.17 16.71
C ILE A 378 -9.65 -19.65 16.81
N GLY A 379 -10.35 -20.51 16.07
CA GLY A 379 -10.11 -21.96 16.09
C GLY A 379 -8.90 -22.43 15.27
N ALA A 380 -8.57 -21.77 14.16
CA ALA A 380 -7.46 -22.17 13.27
C ALA A 380 -7.01 -21.02 12.35
N VAL A 381 -5.78 -21.11 11.83
CA VAL A 381 -5.23 -20.22 10.79
C VAL A 381 -4.77 -21.07 9.60
N HIS A 382 -5.09 -20.60 8.39
CA HIS A 382 -4.68 -21.24 7.14
C HIS A 382 -3.63 -20.38 6.44
N PHE A 383 -2.53 -21.00 5.99
CA PHE A 383 -1.47 -20.34 5.24
C PHE A 383 -1.45 -20.83 3.80
N ASP A 384 -1.37 -19.90 2.85
CA ASP A 384 -1.09 -20.19 1.45
C ASP A 384 0.43 -20.10 1.21
N TYR A 385 1.02 -21.12 0.58
CA TYR A 385 2.47 -21.21 0.39
C TYR A 385 2.85 -22.04 -0.84
N SER A 386 3.98 -21.68 -1.46
CA SER A 386 4.66 -22.49 -2.47
C SER A 386 5.87 -23.20 -1.85
N SER A 387 6.20 -24.39 -2.35
CA SER A 387 7.35 -25.18 -1.89
C SER A 387 8.32 -25.43 -3.03
N ASP A 388 9.54 -24.93 -2.90
CA ASP A 388 10.63 -25.15 -3.85
C ASP A 388 11.66 -26.11 -3.26
N THR A 389 11.95 -27.20 -3.98
CA THR A 389 12.92 -28.21 -3.53
C THR A 389 14.35 -27.73 -3.76
N VAL A 390 15.15 -27.63 -2.70
CA VAL A 390 16.57 -27.30 -2.78
C VAL A 390 17.38 -28.52 -3.22
N ARG A 391 18.06 -28.43 -4.36
CA ARG A 391 19.04 -29.43 -4.81
C ARG A 391 20.46 -28.92 -4.58
N ARG A 392 21.30 -29.76 -3.98
CA ARG A 392 22.75 -29.50 -3.82
C ARG A 392 23.51 -30.45 -4.73
N SER A 393 24.21 -29.92 -5.72
CA SER A 393 25.13 -30.68 -6.56
C SER A 393 26.57 -30.34 -6.21
N LYS A 394 27.39 -31.35 -5.88
CA LYS A 394 28.83 -31.18 -5.71
C LYS A 394 29.50 -31.43 -7.06
N HIS A 395 29.97 -30.38 -7.73
CA HIS A 395 30.88 -30.53 -8.86
C HIS A 395 32.29 -30.78 -8.31
N ILE A 396 32.72 -32.05 -8.32
CA ILE A 396 34.12 -32.40 -8.11
C ILE A 396 34.79 -32.23 -9.47
N VAL A 397 35.60 -31.19 -9.62
CA VAL A 397 36.52 -31.08 -10.76
C VAL A 397 37.71 -31.96 -10.43
N GLU A 398 37.74 -33.18 -10.99
CA GLU A 398 38.97 -33.97 -11.00
C GLU A 398 39.94 -33.30 -11.99
N VAL A 399 40.90 -32.55 -11.45
CA VAL A 399 42.06 -32.12 -12.24
C VAL A 399 42.87 -33.39 -12.52
N PRO A 400 43.14 -33.75 -13.79
CA PRO A 400 43.94 -34.92 -14.10
C PRO A 400 45.34 -34.74 -13.49
N LEU A 401 45.72 -35.65 -12.58
CA LEU A 401 47.10 -35.75 -12.10
C LEU A 401 47.95 -36.28 -13.25
N ASP A 402 48.66 -35.37 -13.93
CA ASP A 402 49.72 -35.71 -14.86
C ASP A 402 50.83 -36.45 -14.10
N ASN A 403 51.15 -37.66 -14.57
CA ASN A 403 52.17 -38.54 -14.00
C ASN A 403 53.55 -37.91 -14.10
N HIS A 404 54.04 -37.23 -13.06
CA HIS A 404 55.49 -37.03 -12.90
C HIS A 404 55.93 -37.06 -11.42
N VAL A 405 56.57 -38.19 -11.10
CA VAL A 405 57.79 -38.35 -10.27
C VAL A 405 57.78 -37.73 -8.87
N VAL A 406 57.70 -38.63 -7.89
CA VAL A 406 58.03 -38.46 -6.47
C VAL A 406 59.40 -37.80 -6.27
N PRO A 407 59.53 -36.89 -5.29
CA PRO A 407 60.54 -37.12 -4.26
C PRO A 407 59.95 -37.05 -2.85
N GLU A 408 60.40 -38.00 -2.03
CA GLU A 408 60.15 -38.10 -0.59
C GLU A 408 60.54 -36.83 0.15
N SER A 409 59.69 -36.38 1.08
CA SER A 409 60.16 -35.93 2.40
C SER A 409 59.00 -35.85 3.41
N THR A 410 59.00 -36.81 4.34
CA THR A 410 59.14 -36.58 5.77
C THR A 410 58.04 -35.79 6.53
N ILE A 411 57.18 -36.56 7.20
CA ILE A 411 56.66 -36.43 8.60
C ILE A 411 55.74 -35.22 8.93
N LEU A 412 54.47 -35.48 9.27
CA LEU A 412 53.96 -35.40 10.67
C LEU A 412 52.45 -35.69 10.76
N THR A 413 52.19 -36.65 11.65
CA THR A 413 50.94 -37.14 12.19
C THR A 413 50.07 -36.08 12.85
N SER A 414 48.76 -36.14 12.67
CA SER A 414 47.72 -36.20 13.73
C SER A 414 46.36 -35.96 13.07
N ASP A 415 45.58 -37.01 12.85
CA ASP A 415 44.54 -37.53 13.75
C ASP A 415 43.37 -36.59 14.02
N SER A 416 42.18 -37.17 13.82
CA SER A 416 40.84 -36.76 14.26
C SER A 416 40.30 -35.43 13.75
N TRP A 417 39.25 -35.47 12.92
CA TRP A 417 37.97 -34.83 13.26
C TRP A 417 36.83 -35.71 12.74
N GLN A 418 36.05 -36.20 13.70
CA GLN A 418 34.85 -37.01 13.56
C GLN A 418 33.75 -36.27 12.80
N ASP A 419 33.00 -37.06 12.03
CA ASP A 419 31.61 -36.79 11.68
C ASP A 419 30.79 -36.55 12.95
N ASP A 420 30.23 -35.35 13.09
CA ASP A 420 29.03 -35.09 13.91
C ASP A 420 28.42 -33.75 13.47
N ILE A 421 27.32 -33.82 12.72
CA ILE A 421 26.32 -32.74 12.68
C ILE A 421 24.94 -33.37 12.86
N PRO A 422 24.34 -33.14 14.03
CA PRO A 422 22.95 -32.74 14.07
C PRO A 422 22.85 -31.36 14.72
N PHE A 423 22.39 -30.37 13.97
CA PHE A 423 21.33 -29.39 14.31
C PHE A 423 21.19 -28.39 13.15
#